data_AF-A0A150FB93-F1
#
_entry.id   AF-A0A150FB93-F1
#
_cell.length_a   1.000
_cell.length_b   1.000
_cell.length_c   1.000
_cell.angle_alpha   90.00
_cell.angle_beta   90.00
_cell.angle_gamma   90.00
#
_symmetry.space_group_name_H-M   'P 1'
#
loop_
_entity.id
_entity.type
_entity.pdbx_description
1 polymer ?
#
loop_
_entity_poly.entity_id
_entity_poly.type
_entity_poly.pdbx_seq_one_letter_code
_entity_poly.pdbx_strand_id
1 'polypeptide(L)' 'MQNTVKVTFNVNGVEIKTDGRVPQMPNGINADNMIVLHAKSNLKKNLGIDIYEVMNAEHYDDIEHLVTIDKSGYTQGV' A
#
# COMPACT_ATOMS: atom_id res chain seq x y z
N MET A 1 -4.83 16.07 9.99
CA MET A 1 -4.89 15.58 8.59
C MET A 1 -4.65 14.07 8.61
N GLN A 2 -5.53 13.27 8.01
CA GLN A 2 -5.27 11.83 7.82
C GLN A 2 -4.29 11.69 6.65
N ASN A 3 -3.04 11.34 6.96
CA ASN A 3 -1.99 11.08 5.95
C ASN A 3 -2.03 9.60 5.51
N THR A 4 -3.21 9.05 5.28
CA THR A 4 -3.40 7.64 4.92
C THR A 4 -4.32 7.55 3.72
N VAL A 5 -4.02 6.61 2.84
CA VAL A 5 -4.82 6.25 1.65
C VAL A 5 -5.21 4.78 1.75
N LYS A 6 -6.31 4.42 1.09
CA LYS A 6 -6.73 3.02 1.04
C LYS A 6 -5.90 2.28 0.01
N VAL A 7 -5.35 1.14 0.41
CA VAL A 7 -4.61 0.21 -0.45
C VAL A 7 -5.38 -1.09 -0.50
N THR A 8 -5.65 -1.57 -1.72
CA THR A 8 -6.30 -2.85 -1.97
C THR A 8 -5.31 -3.77 -2.67
N PHE A 9 -5.08 -4.95 -2.10
CA PHE A 9 -4.33 -6.04 -2.71
C PHE A 9 -5.31 -7.07 -3.26
N ASN A 10 -5.17 -7.45 -4.52
CA ASN A 10 -5.98 -8.51 -5.13
C ASN A 10 -5.19 -9.82 -5.17
N VAL A 11 -5.63 -10.78 -4.37
CA VAL A 11 -5.01 -12.12 -4.29
C VAL A 11 -6.01 -13.14 -4.82
N ASN A 12 -5.79 -13.63 -6.04
CA ASN A 12 -6.62 -14.66 -6.66
C ASN A 12 -8.13 -14.35 -6.60
N GLY A 13 -8.52 -13.07 -6.81
CA GLY A 13 -9.92 -12.63 -6.77
C GLY A 13 -10.43 -12.24 -5.38
N VAL A 14 -9.61 -12.36 -4.34
CA VAL A 14 -9.91 -11.88 -2.98
C VAL A 14 -9.28 -10.50 -2.79
N GLU A 15 -10.09 -9.52 -2.41
CA GLU A 15 -9.63 -8.17 -2.09
C GLU A 15 -9.26 -8.04 -0.60
N ILE A 16 -8.02 -7.67 -0.33
CA ILE A 16 -7.54 -7.34 1.02
C ILE A 16 -7.30 -5.84 1.09
N LYS A 17 -8.07 -5.15 1.94
CA LYS A 17 -8.04 -3.69 2.08
C LYS A 17 -7.36 -3.28 3.38
N THR A 18 -6.50 -2.28 3.30
CA THR A 18 -5.80 -1.71 4.47
C THR A 18 -5.45 -0.25 4.18
N ASP A 19 -5.01 0.47 5.22
CA ASP A 19 -4.51 1.83 5.06
C ASP A 19 -3.00 1.82 4.84
N GLY A 20 -2.54 2.58 3.84
CA GLY A 20 -1.15 2.90 3.59
C GLY A 20 -0.86 4.36 3.94
N ARG A 21 0.16 4.63 4.74
CA ARG A 21 0.52 6.00 5.09
C ARG A 21 1.21 6.69 3.90
N VAL A 22 0.72 7.86 3.52
CA VAL A 22 1.36 8.72 2.51
C VAL A 22 2.60 9.36 3.14
N PRO A 23 3.80 9.09 2.60
CA PRO A 23 5.02 9.67 3.13
C PRO A 23 5.18 11.12 2.68
N GLN A 24 5.78 11.96 3.52
CA GLN A 24 6.23 13.31 3.13
C GLN A 24 7.65 13.19 2.61
N MET A 25 7.85 13.22 1.29
CA MET A 25 9.13 12.92 0.66
C MET A 25 9.66 14.05 -0.21
N PRO A 26 11.00 14.25 -0.23
CA PRO A 26 11.67 15.06 -1.24
C PRO A 26 11.65 14.37 -2.62
N ASN A 27 11.81 15.17 -3.68
CA ASN A 27 11.77 14.71 -5.08
C ASN A 27 12.68 13.49 -5.34
N GLY A 28 12.13 12.45 -5.97
CA GLY A 28 12.88 11.29 -6.48
C GLY A 28 12.52 9.93 -5.86
N ILE A 29 11.80 9.88 -4.73
CA ILE A 29 11.31 8.62 -4.15
C ILE A 29 9.88 8.35 -4.64
N ASN A 30 9.61 7.13 -5.10
CA ASN A 30 8.27 6.72 -5.51
C ASN A 30 7.35 6.60 -4.28
N ALA A 31 6.42 7.55 -4.14
CA ALA A 31 5.48 7.60 -3.03
C ALA A 31 4.57 6.37 -2.96
N ASP A 32 4.25 5.74 -4.09
CA ASP A 32 3.32 4.61 -4.17
C ASP A 32 3.95 3.34 -3.60
N ASN A 33 5.21 3.05 -3.93
CA ASN A 33 5.96 1.94 -3.34
C ASN A 33 5.97 2.05 -1.81
N MET A 34 6.15 3.25 -1.29
CA MET A 34 6.21 3.51 0.16
C MET A 34 4.84 3.41 0.83
N ILE A 35 3.78 3.88 0.16
CA ILE A 35 2.39 3.66 0.60
C ILE A 35 2.11 2.16 0.72
N VAL A 36 2.52 1.38 -0.26
CA VAL A 36 2.27 -0.07 -0.30
C VAL A 36 3.12 -0.82 0.73
N LEU A 37 4.37 -0.42 0.96
CA LEU A 37 5.19 -0.95 2.04
C LEU A 37 4.58 -0.66 3.42
N HIS A 38 4.01 0.53 3.63
CA HIS A 38 3.30 0.84 4.87
C HIS A 38 2.02 0.00 5.01
N ALA A 39 1.27 -0.17 3.94
CA ALA A 39 0.07 -1.02 3.90
C ALA A 39 0.40 -2.49 4.24
N LYS A 40 1.47 -3.04 3.63
CA LYS A 40 2.04 -4.36 3.97
C LYS A 40 2.39 -4.44 5.46
N SER A 41 3.10 -3.46 5.99
CA SER A 41 3.50 -3.43 7.41
C SER A 41 2.28 -3.44 8.34
N ASN A 42 1.24 -2.69 7.99
CA ASN A 42 -0.02 -2.67 8.73
C ASN A 42 -0.74 -4.03 8.71
N LEU A 43 -0.82 -4.70 7.55
CA LEU A 43 -1.38 -6.04 7.44
C LEU A 43 -0.63 -7.05 8.31
N LYS A 44 0.71 -7.01 8.27
CA LYS A 44 1.55 -7.90 9.09
C LYS A 44 1.39 -7.63 10.58
N LYS A 45 1.38 -6.36 10.99
CA LYS A 45 1.26 -5.97 12.40
C LYS A 45 -0.11 -6.26 12.99
N ASN A 46 -1.18 -5.95 12.25
CA ASN A 46 -2.54 -6.00 12.78
C ASN A 46 -3.21 -7.36 12.56
N LEU A 47 -2.89 -8.04 11.46
CA LEU A 47 -3.55 -9.28 11.03
C LEU A 47 -2.58 -10.47 10.90
N GLY A 48 -1.27 -10.27 11.04
CA GLY A 48 -0.28 -11.34 10.84
C GLY A 48 -0.10 -11.75 9.38
N ILE A 49 -0.63 -10.98 8.42
CA ILE A 49 -0.60 -11.32 7.00
C ILE A 49 0.63 -10.68 6.34
N ASP A 50 1.57 -11.49 5.87
CA ASP A 50 2.63 -11.03 4.97
C ASP A 50 2.13 -11.09 3.53
N ILE A 51 1.61 -9.98 3.04
CA ILE A 51 0.96 -9.92 1.74
C ILE A 51 1.91 -10.24 0.57
N TYR A 52 3.22 -10.03 0.76
CA TYR A 52 4.22 -10.34 -0.27
C TYR A 52 4.44 -11.85 -0.37
N GLU A 53 4.50 -12.54 0.76
CA GLU A 53 4.57 -14.01 0.78
C GLU A 53 3.31 -14.62 0.18
N VAL A 54 2.13 -14.10 0.53
CA VAL A 54 0.84 -14.54 -0.02
C VAL A 54 0.77 -14.39 -1.54
N MET A 55 1.37 -13.32 -2.08
CA MET A 55 1.37 -13.02 -3.51
C MET A 55 2.60 -13.57 -4.25
N ASN A 56 3.48 -14.32 -3.56
CA ASN A 56 4.76 -14.82 -4.08
C ASN A 56 5.64 -13.73 -4.71
N ALA A 57 5.82 -12.63 -4.00
CA ALA A 57 6.54 -11.45 -4.47
C ALA A 57 7.60 -10.98 -3.49
N GLU A 58 8.70 -10.41 -4.00
CA GLU A 58 9.76 -9.85 -3.16
C GLU A 58 9.70 -8.32 -3.12
N HIS A 59 9.24 -7.71 -4.21
CA HIS A 59 9.20 -6.27 -4.42
C HIS A 59 7.81 -5.79 -4.85
N TYR A 60 7.57 -4.48 -4.72
CA TYR A 60 6.31 -3.88 -5.16
C TYR A 60 6.08 -4.05 -6.65
N ASP A 61 7.12 -3.84 -7.46
CA ASP A 61 7.06 -3.91 -8.92
C ASP A 61 6.62 -5.31 -9.41
N ASP A 62 6.80 -6.37 -8.61
CA ASP A 62 6.33 -7.73 -8.90
C ASP A 62 4.79 -7.83 -8.85
N ILE A 63 4.14 -6.96 -8.07
CA ILE A 63 2.70 -7.03 -7.75
C ILE A 63 1.95 -5.72 -8.02
N GLU A 64 2.59 -4.71 -8.61
CA GLU A 64 1.96 -3.39 -8.79
C GLU A 64 0.63 -3.47 -9.56
N HIS A 65 0.53 -4.40 -10.51
CA HIS A 65 -0.66 -4.67 -11.31
C HIS A 65 -1.80 -5.36 -10.53
N LEU A 66 -1.52 -5.86 -9.33
CA LEU A 66 -2.46 -6.48 -8.40
C LEU A 66 -2.81 -5.55 -7.23
N VAL A 67 -2.29 -4.32 -7.23
CA VAL A 67 -2.47 -3.35 -6.15
C VAL A 67 -3.20 -2.11 -6.67
N THR A 68 -4.17 -1.64 -5.88
CA THR A 68 -4.88 -0.38 -6.14
C THR A 68 -4.68 0.57 -4.97
N ILE A 69 -4.24 1.80 -5.26
CA ILE A 69 -4.07 2.88 -4.27
C ILE A 69 -5.13 3.94 -4.52
N ASP A 70 -6.11 4.06 -3.63
CA ASP A 70 -7.16 5.06 -3.72
C ASP A 70 -6.76 6.34 -2.96
N LYS A 71 -6.37 7.36 -3.73
CA LYS A 71 -6.00 8.70 -3.24
C LYS A 71 -7.15 9.70 -3.31
N SER A 72 -8.35 9.30 -3.70
CA SER A 72 -9.49 10.23 -3.91
C SER A 72 -9.87 11.03 -2.65
N GLY A 73 -9.68 10.43 -1.47
CA GLY A 73 -9.90 11.08 -0.17
C GLY A 73 -8.67 11.81 0.39
N TYR A 74 -7.52 11.76 -0.28
CA TYR A 74 -6.28 12.37 0.20
C TYR A 74 -6.04 13.73 -0.46
N THR A 75 -6.29 14.79 0.30
CA THR A 75 -5.79 16.13 -0.02
C THR A 75 -4.43 16.34 0.63
N GLN A 76 -3.36 16.30 -0.19
CA GLN A 76 -2.06 16.82 0.22
C GLN A 76 -2.25 18.30 0.53
N GLY A 77 -2.01 18.70 1.79
CA GLY A 77 -2.20 20.08 2.22
C GLY A 77 -1.44 21.02 1.29
N VAL A 78 -2.20 21.91 0.64
CA VAL A 78 -1.68 23.13 0.03
C VAL A 78 -1.48 24.15 1.13
#